data_AF-A0A2D4K0N6-F1
#
_entry.id   AF-A0A2D4K0N6-F1
#
_cell.length_a   1.000
_cell.length_b   1.000
_cell.length_c   1.000
_cell.angle_alpha   90.00
_cell.angle_beta   90.00
_cell.angle_gamma   90.00
#
_symmetry.space_group_name_H-M   'P 1'
#
loop_
_entity.id
_entity.type
_entity.pdbx_description
1 polymer ?
#
loop_
_entity_poly.entity_id
_entity_poly.type
_entity_poly.pdbx_seq_one_letter_code
_entity_poly.pdbx_strand_id
1 'polypeptide(L)'
;SMQCLDIAQDNEEQKTEMLKKFHHFQHLAELYQAYHFIHKCTEEPFNHYLPETLFNVSRFLLHSLTKETPLGISKVNTLFALAKQSKALGAYKLARHAYDKLQGLQIPARFQKSVELGSLTIRSKPFHDSEELVPLCYRCSTHNPLLNNLGNVCINCRQPFVFAAASYDVLHLVEFYLEDGITDEEAVALIDLEVPRLNKIGSEWQEQMSNGVQTMRLLYKVDEIEEDDPFTAKLSFEQGGSEFVPVVVNRAILKSMSRRDVLIKRWSKPLQWQYFRSLLPDNPITMCSFCFQMFHSEDYELLVLQHNCCPYCRRKIDESS
;
A
#
# COMPACT_ATOMS: atom_id res chain seq x y z
N SER A 1 -5.67 -19.74 -7.24
CA SER A 1 -5.67 -18.70 -8.29
C SER A 1 -4.78 -19.11 -9.46
N MET A 2 -3.49 -19.42 -9.24
CA MET A 2 -2.54 -19.75 -10.32
C MET A 2 -3.03 -20.85 -11.30
N GLN A 3 -3.63 -21.94 -10.80
CA GLN A 3 -4.23 -22.97 -11.67
C GLN A 3 -5.29 -22.42 -12.63
N CYS A 4 -6.07 -21.40 -12.24
CA CYS A 4 -7.03 -20.77 -13.14
C CYS A 4 -6.31 -19.99 -14.25
N LEU A 5 -5.14 -19.44 -13.97
CA LEU A 5 -4.32 -18.75 -14.95
C LEU A 5 -3.73 -19.74 -15.96
N ASP A 6 -3.23 -20.88 -15.48
CA ASP A 6 -2.70 -21.96 -16.32
C ASP A 6 -3.80 -22.51 -17.26
N ILE A 7 -5.00 -22.78 -16.73
CA ILE A 7 -6.15 -23.23 -17.53
C ILE A 7 -6.59 -22.16 -18.55
N ALA A 8 -6.52 -20.88 -18.18
CA ALA A 8 -6.84 -19.78 -19.09
C ALA A 8 -5.81 -19.60 -20.21
N GLN A 9 -4.59 -20.07 -20.02
CA GLN A 9 -3.54 -20.10 -21.04
C GLN A 9 -3.78 -21.22 -22.04
N ASP A 10 -4.24 -22.39 -21.57
CA ASP A 10 -4.45 -23.57 -22.42
C ASP A 10 -5.79 -23.54 -23.20
N ASN A 11 -6.83 -22.91 -22.64
CA ASN A 11 -8.18 -22.90 -23.22
C ASN A 11 -8.74 -21.48 -23.44
N GLU A 12 -8.70 -20.99 -24.68
CA GLU A 12 -9.24 -19.67 -25.08
C GLU A 12 -10.75 -19.51 -24.80
N GLU A 13 -11.55 -20.58 -24.90
CA GLU A 13 -13.01 -20.53 -24.70
C GLU A 13 -13.41 -20.25 -23.24
N GLN A 14 -12.66 -20.78 -22.28
CA GLN A 14 -12.92 -20.60 -20.83
C GLN A 14 -12.11 -19.44 -20.22
N LYS A 15 -11.25 -18.80 -21.02
CA LYS A 15 -10.31 -17.75 -20.59
C LYS A 15 -10.97 -16.65 -19.77
N THR A 16 -12.09 -16.10 -20.25
CA THR A 16 -12.77 -14.97 -19.59
C THR A 16 -13.36 -15.37 -18.22
N GLU A 17 -13.91 -16.57 -18.10
CA GLU A 17 -14.45 -17.09 -16.85
C GLU A 17 -13.33 -17.42 -15.86
N MET A 18 -12.27 -18.07 -16.33
CA MET A 18 -11.12 -18.42 -15.49
C MET A 18 -10.35 -17.19 -15.00
N LEU A 19 -10.27 -16.11 -15.80
CA LEU A 19 -9.73 -14.83 -15.35
C LEU A 19 -10.58 -14.18 -14.26
N LYS A 20 -11.92 -14.22 -14.38
CA LYS A 20 -12.81 -13.74 -13.30
C LYS A 20 -12.60 -14.53 -12.02
N LYS A 21 -12.51 -15.87 -12.12
CA LYS A 21 -12.21 -16.76 -10.98
C LYS A 21 -10.83 -16.47 -10.39
N PHE A 22 -9.83 -16.20 -11.23
CA PHE A 22 -8.49 -15.82 -10.79
C PHE A 22 -8.52 -14.57 -9.90
N HIS A 23 -9.13 -13.47 -10.38
CA HIS A 23 -9.23 -12.23 -9.61
C HIS A 23 -10.04 -12.42 -8.33
N HIS A 24 -11.13 -13.18 -8.39
CA HIS A 24 -11.94 -13.51 -7.22
C HIS A 24 -11.16 -14.29 -6.16
N PHE A 25 -10.44 -15.34 -6.55
CA PHE A 25 -9.61 -16.11 -5.62
C PHE A 25 -8.42 -15.32 -5.09
N GLN A 26 -7.84 -14.43 -5.90
CA GLN A 26 -6.76 -13.56 -5.44
C GLN A 26 -7.25 -12.58 -4.38
N HIS A 27 -8.42 -11.98 -4.58
CA HIS A 27 -9.06 -11.12 -3.59
C HIS A 27 -9.42 -11.89 -2.31
N LEU A 28 -10.01 -13.08 -2.42
CA LEU A 28 -10.29 -13.92 -1.26
C LEU A 28 -9.02 -14.28 -0.48
N ALA A 29 -7.94 -14.63 -1.17
CA ALA A 29 -6.67 -14.95 -0.52
C ALA A 29 -6.14 -13.77 0.30
N GLU A 30 -6.25 -12.55 -0.23
CA GLU A 30 -5.87 -11.32 0.46
C GLU A 30 -6.73 -11.08 1.71
N LEU A 31 -8.05 -11.28 1.61
CA LEU A 31 -8.97 -11.14 2.75
C LEU A 31 -8.71 -12.16 3.85
N TYR A 32 -8.46 -13.43 3.49
CA TYR A 32 -8.18 -14.48 4.47
C TYR A 32 -6.81 -14.26 5.14
N GLN A 33 -5.80 -13.82 4.38
CA GLN A 33 -4.51 -13.49 4.94
C GLN A 33 -4.62 -12.31 5.91
N ALA A 34 -5.35 -11.26 5.55
CA ALA A 34 -5.62 -10.13 6.46
C ALA A 34 -6.35 -10.61 7.71
N TYR A 35 -7.40 -11.44 7.55
CA TYR A 35 -8.16 -11.97 8.67
C TYR A 35 -7.35 -12.89 9.59
N HIS A 36 -6.31 -13.56 9.06
CA HIS A 36 -5.41 -14.40 9.87
C HIS A 36 -4.74 -13.61 11.01
N PHE A 37 -4.33 -12.36 10.78
CA PHE A 37 -3.79 -11.48 11.82
C PHE A 37 -4.81 -11.20 12.92
N ILE A 38 -6.06 -10.89 12.52
CA ILE A 38 -7.16 -10.61 13.44
C ILE A 38 -7.50 -11.85 14.26
N HIS A 39 -7.66 -12.99 13.57
CA HIS A 39 -7.98 -14.27 14.19
C HIS A 39 -6.94 -14.62 15.26
N LYS A 40 -5.65 -14.56 14.93
CA LYS A 40 -4.56 -14.80 15.89
C LYS A 40 -4.61 -13.86 17.09
N CYS A 41 -4.76 -12.55 16.88
CA CYS A 41 -4.87 -11.60 17.98
C CYS A 41 -6.08 -11.86 18.90
N THR A 42 -7.16 -12.45 18.38
CA THR A 42 -8.36 -12.73 19.16
C THR A 42 -8.34 -14.08 19.89
N GLU A 43 -7.59 -15.06 19.40
CA GLU A 43 -7.48 -16.40 19.99
C GLU A 43 -6.26 -16.54 20.90
N GLU A 44 -5.14 -15.92 20.55
CA GLU A 44 -3.88 -16.02 21.29
C GLU A 44 -3.83 -14.96 22.41
N PRO A 45 -3.50 -15.34 23.66
CA PRO A 45 -3.47 -14.41 24.80
C PRO A 45 -2.33 -13.38 24.71
N PHE A 46 -1.27 -13.71 23.98
CA PHE A 46 -0.14 -12.84 23.70
C PHE A 46 -0.03 -12.66 22.19
N ASN A 47 -0.03 -11.41 21.76
CA ASN A 47 0.13 -11.07 20.36
C ASN A 47 1.47 -10.38 20.13
N HIS A 48 2.18 -10.78 19.09
CA HIS A 48 3.48 -10.23 18.70
C HIS A 48 3.34 -9.11 17.66
N TYR A 49 2.16 -8.94 17.04
CA TYR A 49 1.94 -7.86 16.07
C TYR A 49 1.84 -6.50 16.76
N LEU A 50 2.41 -5.48 16.09
CA LEU A 50 2.29 -4.09 16.50
C LEU A 50 0.81 -3.64 16.50
N PRO A 51 0.39 -2.78 17.44
CA PRO A 51 -0.95 -2.21 17.46
C PRO A 51 -1.36 -1.56 16.14
N GLU A 52 -0.42 -0.89 15.46
CA GLU A 52 -0.56 -0.23 14.17
C GLU A 52 -0.89 -1.23 13.07
N THR A 53 -0.19 -2.36 13.01
CA THR A 53 -0.46 -3.44 12.05
C THR A 53 -1.89 -3.95 12.20
N LEU A 54 -2.32 -4.25 13.43
CA LEU A 54 -3.68 -4.73 13.67
C LEU A 54 -4.74 -3.68 13.37
N PHE A 55 -4.44 -2.41 13.62
CA PHE A 55 -5.30 -1.30 13.26
C PHE A 55 -5.49 -1.21 11.74
N ASN A 56 -4.39 -1.24 10.98
CA ASN A 56 -4.43 -1.13 9.53
C ASN A 56 -5.05 -2.35 8.84
N VAL A 57 -4.73 -3.56 9.29
CA VAL A 57 -5.41 -4.80 8.87
C VAL A 57 -6.91 -4.72 9.13
N SER A 58 -7.32 -4.28 10.33
CA SER A 58 -8.74 -4.20 10.68
C SER A 58 -9.49 -3.21 9.80
N ARG A 59 -8.85 -2.07 9.46
CA ARG A 59 -9.40 -1.06 8.55
C ARG A 59 -9.53 -1.58 7.13
N PHE A 60 -8.47 -2.20 6.61
CA PHE A 60 -8.46 -2.82 5.29
C PHE A 60 -9.61 -3.82 5.14
N LEU A 61 -9.77 -4.72 6.12
CA LEU A 61 -10.88 -5.68 6.15
C LEU A 61 -12.23 -4.98 6.24
N LEU A 62 -12.40 -4.02 7.15
CA LEU A 62 -13.70 -3.36 7.32
C LEU A 62 -14.17 -2.67 6.03
N HIS A 63 -13.27 -2.04 5.29
CA HIS A 63 -13.57 -1.47 3.97
C HIS A 63 -13.94 -2.54 2.94
N SER A 64 -13.26 -3.69 2.92
CA SER A 64 -13.55 -4.77 1.99
C SER A 64 -14.86 -5.53 2.32
N LEU A 65 -15.22 -5.64 3.60
CA LEU A 65 -16.40 -6.36 4.09
C LEU A 65 -17.71 -5.57 3.98
N THR A 66 -17.68 -4.39 3.35
CA THR A 66 -18.85 -3.53 3.14
C THR A 66 -19.82 -4.12 2.10
N LYS A 67 -19.31 -4.78 1.06
CA LYS A 67 -20.11 -5.36 -0.04
C LYS A 67 -20.55 -6.79 0.29
N GLU A 68 -19.59 -7.65 0.56
CA GLU A 68 -19.82 -9.08 0.80
C GLU A 68 -18.88 -9.54 1.92
N THR A 69 -19.34 -10.48 2.73
CA THR A 69 -18.49 -11.13 3.73
C THR A 69 -18.26 -12.58 3.40
N PRO A 70 -17.01 -12.93 3.04
CA PRO A 70 -16.62 -14.31 2.84
C PRO A 70 -16.87 -15.17 4.08
N LEU A 71 -17.12 -16.46 3.84
CA LEU A 71 -17.29 -17.46 4.89
C LEU A 71 -16.03 -17.53 5.78
N GLY A 72 -16.21 -17.64 7.09
CA GLY A 72 -15.10 -17.75 8.04
C GLY A 72 -14.49 -16.42 8.49
N ILE A 73 -14.82 -15.28 7.86
CA ILE A 73 -14.41 -13.96 8.33
C ILE A 73 -15.46 -13.40 9.32
N SER A 74 -15.08 -13.22 10.58
CA SER A 74 -15.95 -12.65 11.61
C SER A 74 -15.88 -11.13 11.62
N LYS A 75 -16.98 -10.46 11.21
CA LYS A 75 -17.15 -9.00 11.36
C LYS A 75 -16.95 -8.55 12.81
N VAL A 76 -17.41 -9.35 13.78
CA VAL A 76 -17.30 -9.03 15.21
C VAL A 76 -15.85 -9.01 15.65
N ASN A 77 -15.03 -10.00 15.24
CA ASN A 77 -13.62 -10.03 15.59
C ASN A 77 -12.87 -8.84 14.97
N THR A 78 -13.15 -8.53 13.70
CA THR A 78 -12.56 -7.38 12.99
C THR A 78 -12.91 -6.06 13.66
N LEU A 79 -14.19 -5.83 13.98
CA LEU A 79 -14.63 -4.61 14.67
C LEU A 79 -14.12 -4.52 16.11
N PHE A 80 -14.03 -5.65 16.82
CA PHE A 80 -13.47 -5.70 18.18
C PHE A 80 -11.98 -5.35 18.19
N ALA A 81 -11.20 -5.94 17.28
CA ALA A 81 -9.79 -5.60 17.10
C ALA A 81 -9.64 -4.13 16.73
N LEU A 82 -10.42 -3.64 15.75
CA LEU A 82 -10.42 -2.23 15.35
C LEU A 82 -10.70 -1.31 16.52
N ALA A 83 -11.76 -1.55 17.30
CA ALA A 83 -12.15 -0.70 18.42
C ALA A 83 -11.06 -0.63 19.50
N LYS A 84 -10.45 -1.78 19.84
CA LYS A 84 -9.37 -1.88 20.82
C LYS A 84 -8.13 -1.11 20.36
N GLN A 85 -7.67 -1.35 19.13
CA GLN A 85 -6.47 -0.68 18.62
C GLN A 85 -6.69 0.80 18.34
N SER A 86 -7.86 1.18 17.80
CA SER A 86 -8.20 2.59 17.60
C SER A 86 -8.19 3.38 18.90
N LYS A 87 -8.71 2.80 19.99
CA LYS A 87 -8.65 3.43 21.32
C LYS A 87 -7.21 3.53 21.84
N ALA A 88 -6.37 2.51 21.62
CA ALA A 88 -4.98 2.50 22.06
C ALA A 88 -4.13 3.56 21.34
N LEU A 89 -4.32 3.70 20.03
CA LEU A 89 -3.56 4.62 19.16
C LEU A 89 -4.13 6.04 19.12
N GLY A 90 -5.21 6.34 19.85
CA GLY A 90 -5.80 7.67 19.90
C GLY A 90 -6.79 8.01 18.78
N ALA A 91 -7.16 7.06 17.93
CA ALA A 91 -8.29 7.17 17.00
C ALA A 91 -9.65 6.99 17.73
N TYR A 92 -9.99 7.95 18.59
CA TYR A 92 -11.15 7.80 19.48
C TYR A 92 -12.50 7.93 18.77
N LYS A 93 -12.61 8.73 17.71
CA LYS A 93 -13.85 8.84 16.93
C LYS A 93 -14.11 7.55 16.16
N LEU A 94 -13.07 6.96 15.56
CA LEU A 94 -13.15 5.64 14.94
C LEU A 94 -13.50 4.54 15.95
N ALA A 95 -12.87 4.55 17.13
CA ALA A 95 -13.17 3.57 18.17
C ALA A 95 -14.65 3.62 18.61
N ARG A 96 -15.24 4.82 18.77
CA ARG A 96 -16.68 4.97 19.04
C ARG A 96 -17.52 4.34 17.95
N HIS A 97 -17.25 4.71 16.69
CA HIS A 97 -17.96 4.15 15.55
C HIS A 97 -17.89 2.61 15.54
N ALA A 98 -16.72 2.03 15.82
CA ALA A 98 -16.56 0.58 15.89
C ALA A 98 -17.37 -0.05 17.04
N TYR A 99 -17.36 0.56 18.25
CA TYR A 99 -18.19 0.10 19.38
C TYR A 99 -19.69 0.21 19.10
N ASP A 100 -20.14 1.29 18.46
CA ASP A 100 -21.55 1.47 18.08
C ASP A 100 -21.99 0.41 17.06
N LYS A 101 -21.13 0.09 16.08
CA LYS A 101 -21.39 -1.00 15.12
C LYS A 101 -21.44 -2.38 15.78
N LEU A 102 -20.63 -2.63 16.82
CA LEU A 102 -20.64 -3.89 17.56
C LEU A 102 -21.96 -4.14 18.29
N GLN A 103 -22.67 -3.09 18.75
CA GLN A 103 -23.97 -3.23 19.43
C GLN A 103 -25.05 -3.82 18.52
N GLY A 104 -24.92 -3.64 17.19
CA GLY A 104 -25.84 -4.22 16.20
C GLY A 104 -25.53 -5.67 15.82
N LEU A 105 -24.53 -6.32 16.43
CA LEU A 105 -24.07 -7.66 16.08
C LEU A 105 -24.15 -8.60 17.30
N GLN A 106 -24.20 -9.91 17.02
CA GLN A 106 -24.16 -10.92 18.07
C GLN A 106 -22.73 -11.12 18.59
N ILE A 107 -22.43 -10.57 19.76
CA ILE A 107 -21.10 -10.62 20.37
C ILE A 107 -20.94 -11.93 21.16
N PRO A 108 -19.88 -12.73 20.91
CA PRO A 108 -19.54 -13.89 21.73
C PRO A 108 -19.33 -13.53 23.21
N ALA A 109 -19.77 -14.40 24.13
CA ALA A 109 -19.72 -14.16 25.59
C ALA A 109 -18.33 -13.75 26.11
N ARG A 110 -17.26 -14.30 25.51
CA ARG A 110 -15.87 -13.96 25.84
C ARG A 110 -15.52 -12.48 25.64
N PHE A 111 -16.18 -11.80 24.70
CA PHE A 111 -15.88 -10.40 24.36
C PHE A 111 -16.87 -9.40 24.96
N GLN A 112 -18.06 -9.84 25.41
CA GLN A 112 -19.13 -8.95 25.89
C GLN A 112 -18.65 -7.95 26.94
N LYS A 113 -18.05 -8.43 28.04
CA LYS A 113 -17.53 -7.56 29.12
C LYS A 113 -16.50 -6.55 28.60
N SER A 114 -15.61 -6.97 27.71
CA SER A 114 -14.56 -6.11 27.14
C SER A 114 -15.16 -5.04 26.22
N VAL A 115 -16.15 -5.42 25.42
CA VAL A 115 -16.88 -4.49 24.53
C VAL A 115 -17.69 -3.48 25.34
N GLU A 116 -18.41 -3.92 26.37
CA GLU A 116 -19.19 -3.05 27.26
C GLU A 116 -18.29 -2.03 27.98
N LEU A 117 -17.20 -2.50 28.59
CA LEU A 117 -16.19 -1.63 29.21
C LEU A 117 -15.59 -0.66 28.19
N GLY A 118 -15.28 -1.13 26.99
CA GLY A 118 -14.79 -0.32 25.88
C GLY A 118 -15.76 0.80 25.48
N SER A 119 -17.02 0.45 25.29
CA SER A 119 -18.12 1.37 24.95
C SER A 119 -18.39 2.41 26.03
N LEU A 120 -18.26 2.05 27.32
CA LEU A 120 -18.38 3.01 28.41
C LEU A 120 -17.17 3.95 28.48
N THR A 121 -15.97 3.39 28.46
CA THR A 121 -14.72 4.15 28.65
C THR A 121 -14.42 5.09 27.49
N ILE A 122 -14.79 4.76 26.26
CA ILE A 122 -14.56 5.64 25.10
C ILE A 122 -15.35 6.95 25.18
N ARG A 123 -16.46 6.98 25.93
CA ARG A 123 -17.26 8.20 26.14
C ARG A 123 -16.50 9.30 26.88
N SER A 124 -15.49 8.92 27.69
CA SER A 124 -14.64 9.86 28.42
C SER A 124 -13.52 10.47 27.57
N LYS A 125 -13.27 9.93 26.37
CA LYS A 125 -12.21 10.41 25.47
C LYS A 125 -12.67 11.61 24.64
N PRO A 126 -11.78 12.36 23.98
CA PRO A 126 -12.19 13.43 23.07
C PRO A 126 -12.76 12.88 21.74
N PHE A 127 -13.53 13.69 21.02
CA PHE A 127 -14.17 13.33 19.74
C PHE A 127 -13.31 13.72 18.53
N HIS A 128 -12.06 13.29 18.52
CA HIS A 128 -11.17 13.39 17.37
C HIS A 128 -10.37 12.10 17.22
N ASP A 129 -9.77 11.91 16.06
CA ASP A 129 -8.79 10.85 15.83
C ASP A 129 -7.39 11.45 15.85
N SER A 130 -6.35 10.62 15.99
CA SER A 130 -4.96 11.06 15.81
C SER A 130 -4.68 11.32 14.33
N GLU A 131 -4.03 12.44 14.02
CA GLU A 131 -3.68 12.83 12.65
C GLU A 131 -2.60 11.90 12.04
N GLU A 132 -1.75 11.31 12.88
CA GLU A 132 -0.69 10.39 12.47
C GLU A 132 -1.22 9.10 11.81
N LEU A 133 -2.46 8.72 12.12
CA LEU A 133 -3.07 7.48 11.61
C LEU A 133 -3.75 7.67 10.25
N VAL A 134 -3.86 8.91 9.77
CA VAL A 134 -4.62 9.28 8.59
C VAL A 134 -3.81 8.93 7.33
N PRO A 135 -4.26 7.97 6.49
CA PRO A 135 -3.49 7.57 5.32
C PRO A 135 -3.42 8.67 4.27
N LEU A 136 -2.21 8.91 3.78
CA LEU A 136 -1.94 9.80 2.67
C LEU A 136 -2.12 9.06 1.33
N CYS A 137 -2.78 9.70 0.36
CA CYS A 137 -2.72 9.23 -1.01
C CYS A 137 -1.47 9.78 -1.69
N TYR A 138 -0.55 8.90 -2.06
CA TYR A 138 0.71 9.29 -2.70
C TYR A 138 0.54 9.84 -4.13
N ARG A 139 -0.64 9.68 -4.75
CA ARG A 139 -0.93 10.28 -6.07
C ARG A 139 -1.35 11.75 -5.98
N CYS A 140 -2.28 12.09 -5.10
CA CYS A 140 -2.88 13.43 -5.03
C CYS A 140 -2.64 14.15 -3.70
N SER A 141 -1.74 13.63 -2.86
CA SER A 141 -1.39 14.13 -1.52
C SER A 141 -2.59 14.40 -0.60
N THR A 142 -3.74 13.77 -0.89
CA THR A 142 -4.95 13.94 -0.09
C THR A 142 -4.86 13.06 1.15
N HIS A 143 -5.12 13.64 2.31
CA HIS A 143 -5.34 12.91 3.56
C HIS A 143 -6.72 12.24 3.54
N ASN A 144 -6.76 10.91 3.63
CA ASN A 144 -8.00 10.16 3.50
C ASN A 144 -8.58 9.84 4.88
N PRO A 145 -9.91 9.97 5.07
CA PRO A 145 -10.54 9.63 6.34
C PRO A 145 -10.30 8.17 6.70
N LEU A 146 -10.22 7.88 8.00
CA LEU A 146 -9.90 6.53 8.48
C LEU A 146 -10.91 5.48 8.02
N LEU A 147 -12.17 5.89 7.87
CA LEU A 147 -13.25 5.14 7.25
C LEU A 147 -13.83 5.90 6.06
N ASN A 148 -14.07 5.17 4.98
CA ASN A 148 -14.78 5.66 3.83
C ASN A 148 -15.80 4.61 3.31
N ASN A 149 -16.78 5.06 2.53
CA ASN A 149 -17.79 4.16 1.93
C ASN A 149 -17.37 3.62 0.55
N LEU A 150 -16.23 4.06 0.02
CA LEU A 150 -15.73 3.71 -1.30
C LEU A 150 -14.85 2.45 -1.29
N GLY A 151 -14.40 2.02 -0.11
CA GLY A 151 -13.50 0.90 0.11
C GLY A 151 -12.04 1.33 0.21
N ASN A 152 -11.13 0.46 -0.20
CA ASN A 152 -9.69 0.70 -0.12
C ASN A 152 -9.16 1.56 -1.29
N VAL A 153 -9.78 2.72 -1.49
CA VAL A 153 -9.44 3.69 -2.54
C VAL A 153 -9.36 5.10 -1.97
N CYS A 154 -8.63 5.98 -2.64
CA CYS A 154 -8.61 7.39 -2.29
C CYS A 154 -9.99 8.05 -2.52
N ILE A 155 -10.43 8.91 -1.60
CA ILE A 155 -11.69 9.64 -1.71
C ILE A 155 -11.69 10.70 -2.82
N ASN A 156 -10.51 11.21 -3.19
CA ASN A 156 -10.35 12.28 -4.18
C ASN A 156 -10.07 11.72 -5.58
N CYS A 157 -8.93 11.04 -5.79
CA CYS A 157 -8.55 10.54 -7.12
C CYS A 157 -9.01 9.10 -7.44
N ARG A 158 -9.70 8.43 -6.50
CA ARG A 158 -10.15 7.03 -6.62
C ARG A 158 -9.04 6.00 -6.87
N GLN A 159 -7.77 6.38 -6.72
CA GLN A 159 -6.63 5.46 -6.79
C GLN A 159 -6.79 4.35 -5.76
N PRO A 160 -6.73 3.07 -6.16
CA PRO A 160 -6.63 1.96 -5.21
C PRO A 160 -5.35 2.06 -4.38
N PHE A 161 -5.48 1.87 -3.06
CA PHE A 161 -4.33 1.82 -2.19
C PHE A 161 -3.57 0.50 -2.40
N VAL A 162 -2.25 0.60 -2.49
CA VAL A 162 -1.36 -0.57 -2.49
C VAL A 162 -0.89 -0.75 -1.05
N PHE A 163 -1.14 -1.93 -0.47
CA PHE A 163 -0.79 -2.20 0.92
C PHE A 163 0.48 -3.04 1.04
N ALA A 164 1.26 -2.79 2.08
CA ALA A 164 2.33 -3.67 2.50
C ALA A 164 1.73 -4.95 3.06
N ALA A 165 2.07 -6.12 2.51
CA ALA A 165 1.43 -7.38 2.88
C ALA A 165 1.77 -7.88 4.31
N ALA A 166 2.72 -7.25 5.01
CA ALA A 166 3.07 -7.54 6.39
C ALA A 166 2.35 -6.61 7.39
N SER A 167 2.42 -5.29 7.19
CA SER A 167 1.86 -4.29 8.10
C SER A 167 0.47 -3.77 7.72
N TYR A 168 0.07 -3.97 6.46
CA TYR A 168 -1.11 -3.37 5.82
C TYR A 168 -1.08 -1.83 5.80
N ASP A 169 0.11 -1.23 5.85
CA ASP A 169 0.30 0.20 5.63
C ASP A 169 0.19 0.53 4.14
N VAL A 170 -0.21 1.77 3.83
CA VAL A 170 -0.28 2.23 2.43
C VAL A 170 1.13 2.50 1.94
N LEU A 171 1.55 1.78 0.91
CA LEU A 171 2.83 1.95 0.24
C LEU A 171 2.82 3.20 -0.64
N HIS A 172 3.98 3.86 -0.74
CA HIS A 172 4.22 5.00 -1.64
C HIS A 172 4.38 4.59 -3.10
N LEU A 173 3.44 3.77 -3.57
CA LEU A 173 3.38 3.25 -4.93
C LEU A 173 2.19 3.80 -5.68
N VAL A 174 2.43 4.17 -6.93
CA VAL A 174 1.38 4.51 -7.89
C VAL A 174 1.46 3.54 -9.07
N GLU A 175 0.34 2.87 -9.35
CA GLU A 175 0.18 2.05 -10.56
C GLU A 175 0.10 2.96 -11.78
N PHE A 176 0.85 2.62 -12.83
CA PHE A 176 0.81 3.30 -14.10
C PHE A 176 0.65 2.32 -15.25
N TYR A 177 0.13 2.82 -16.36
CA TYR A 177 -0.21 2.06 -17.55
C TYR A 177 0.64 2.54 -18.72
N LEU A 178 0.98 1.63 -19.63
CA LEU A 178 1.74 1.98 -20.82
C LEU A 178 0.82 2.62 -21.87
N GLU A 179 1.36 3.59 -22.62
CA GLU A 179 0.69 4.16 -23.79
C GLU A 179 0.53 3.12 -24.91
N ASP A 180 -0.55 3.25 -25.70
CA ASP A 180 -0.84 2.36 -26.81
C ASP A 180 0.34 2.27 -27.80
N GLY A 181 0.79 1.05 -28.06
CA GLY A 181 1.89 0.75 -28.99
C GLY A 181 3.26 0.60 -28.34
N ILE A 182 3.38 0.58 -27.00
CA ILE A 182 4.59 0.16 -26.28
C ILE A 182 4.40 -1.29 -25.82
N THR A 183 5.33 -2.19 -26.16
CA THR A 183 5.30 -3.56 -25.62
C THR A 183 5.92 -3.63 -24.23
N ASP A 184 5.58 -4.67 -23.47
CA ASP A 184 6.14 -4.88 -22.12
C ASP A 184 7.67 -5.00 -22.15
N GLU A 185 8.22 -5.67 -23.17
CA GLU A 185 9.68 -5.78 -23.35
C GLU A 185 10.33 -4.45 -23.72
N GLU A 186 9.67 -3.65 -24.57
CA GLU A 186 10.13 -2.30 -24.90
C GLU A 186 10.12 -1.41 -23.66
N ALA A 187 9.06 -1.45 -22.86
CA ALA A 187 8.95 -0.68 -21.63
C ALA A 187 10.06 -1.01 -20.63
N VAL A 188 10.36 -2.30 -20.42
CA VAL A 188 11.48 -2.71 -19.55
C VAL A 188 12.81 -2.22 -20.10
N ALA A 189 13.07 -2.37 -21.40
CA ALA A 189 14.30 -1.88 -22.01
C ALA A 189 14.47 -0.36 -21.86
N LEU A 190 13.37 0.40 -21.94
CA LEU A 190 13.38 1.86 -21.74
C LEU A 190 13.68 2.26 -20.30
N ILE A 191 13.24 1.48 -19.31
CA ILE A 191 13.48 1.72 -17.89
C ILE A 191 14.91 1.30 -17.49
N ASP A 192 15.43 0.23 -18.10
CA ASP A 192 16.80 -0.26 -17.86
C ASP A 192 17.87 0.63 -18.51
N LEU A 193 17.48 1.47 -19.49
CA LEU A 193 18.32 2.54 -20.05
C LEU A 193 18.48 3.67 -19.03
N GLU A 194 19.23 3.41 -17.96
CA GLU A 194 19.58 4.44 -16.97
C GLU A 194 20.38 5.55 -17.67
N VAL A 195 19.74 6.72 -17.84
CA VAL A 195 20.45 7.95 -18.20
C VAL A 195 21.10 8.47 -16.92
N PRO A 196 22.44 8.61 -16.85
CA PRO A 196 23.08 9.20 -15.69
C PRO A 196 22.52 10.60 -15.49
N ARG A 197 21.81 10.83 -14.38
CA ARG A 197 21.45 12.19 -13.96
C ARG A 197 22.77 12.91 -13.70
N LEU A 198 23.13 13.84 -14.58
CA LEU A 198 24.20 14.79 -14.34
C LEU A 198 23.74 15.64 -13.15
N ASN A 199 24.04 15.20 -11.94
CA ASN A 199 23.97 16.05 -10.76
C ASN A 199 24.94 17.22 -11.00
N LYS A 200 24.43 18.31 -11.58
CA LYS A 200 25.12 19.61 -11.59
C LYS A 200 25.05 20.19 -10.18
N ILE A 201 25.66 19.51 -9.21
CA ILE A 201 26.06 20.15 -7.96
C ILE A 201 27.33 20.95 -8.32
N GLY A 202 27.14 22.07 -8.99
CA GLY A 202 28.18 23.07 -9.18
C GLY A 202 28.34 23.83 -7.88
N SER A 203 29.23 23.36 -6.99
CA SER A 203 29.64 24.15 -5.82
C SER A 203 30.47 25.35 -6.29
N GLU A 204 29.83 26.48 -6.56
CA GLU A 204 30.52 27.75 -6.79
C GLU A 204 31.05 28.29 -5.45
N TRP A 205 32.34 28.10 -5.19
CA TRP A 205 33.05 28.74 -4.07
C TRP A 205 33.26 30.22 -4.37
N GLN A 206 32.72 31.11 -3.54
CA GLN A 206 33.01 32.54 -3.63
C GLN A 206 33.85 33.00 -2.43
N GLU A 207 35.08 33.42 -2.72
CA GLU A 207 35.97 34.09 -1.78
C GLU A 207 35.78 35.60 -1.85
N GLN A 208 35.49 36.22 -0.70
CA GLN A 208 35.45 37.69 -0.58
C GLN A 208 36.45 38.15 0.47
N MET A 209 37.33 39.08 0.08
CA MET A 209 38.22 39.79 0.99
C MET A 209 37.69 41.20 1.23
N SER A 210 37.43 41.54 2.50
CA SER A 210 37.20 42.93 2.91
C SER A 210 37.96 43.20 4.21
N ASN A 211 38.71 44.31 4.24
CA ASN A 211 39.43 44.82 5.42
C ASN A 211 40.29 43.80 6.19
N GLY A 212 41.02 42.94 5.47
CA GLY A 212 41.96 41.99 6.09
C GLY A 212 41.34 40.75 6.73
N VAL A 213 40.02 40.56 6.59
CA VAL A 213 39.32 39.33 7.01
C VAL A 213 38.90 38.55 5.78
N GLN A 214 39.38 37.32 5.67
CA GLN A 214 39.02 36.39 4.59
C GLN A 214 37.74 35.67 5.02
N THR A 215 36.64 35.89 4.30
CA THR A 215 35.34 35.27 4.61
C THR A 215 34.99 34.29 3.51
N MET A 216 34.90 33.00 3.88
CA MET A 216 34.41 31.92 3.01
C MET A 216 32.90 31.85 3.13
N ARG A 217 32.16 32.14 2.06
CA ARG A 217 30.71 31.95 2.01
C ARG A 217 30.40 30.76 1.11
N LEU A 218 29.89 29.69 1.71
CA LEU A 218 29.27 28.60 0.98
C LEU A 218 27.82 29.02 0.68
N LEU A 219 27.61 29.62 -0.48
CA LEU A 219 26.27 29.88 -0.99
C LEU A 219 25.76 28.58 -1.62
N TYR A 220 24.86 27.89 -0.92
CA TYR A 220 23.93 26.99 -1.60
C TYR A 220 23.02 27.89 -2.44
N LYS A 221 23.38 28.11 -3.71
CA LYS A 221 22.38 28.46 -4.71
C LYS A 221 21.43 27.27 -4.76
N VAL A 222 20.30 27.39 -4.08
CA VAL A 222 19.10 26.61 -4.38
C VAL A 222 18.53 27.21 -5.67
N ASP A 223 19.34 27.17 -6.73
CA ASP A 223 18.85 27.44 -8.07
C ASP A 223 18.24 26.13 -8.55
N GLU A 224 16.95 26.24 -8.90
CA GLU A 224 16.08 25.22 -9.45
C GLU A 224 15.50 24.26 -8.39
N ILE A 225 14.26 24.62 -7.98
CA ILE A 225 13.17 23.64 -7.80
C ILE A 225 13.46 22.51 -8.78
N GLU A 226 13.73 21.30 -8.28
CA GLU A 226 13.81 20.09 -9.10
C GLU A 226 12.70 20.22 -10.15
N GLU A 227 13.04 20.33 -11.44
CA GLU A 227 12.02 20.28 -12.49
C GLU A 227 11.17 19.06 -12.17
N ASP A 228 9.92 19.28 -11.75
CA ASP A 228 9.03 18.25 -11.23
C ASP A 228 9.17 17.05 -12.16
N ASP A 229 9.64 15.92 -11.61
CA ASP A 229 9.91 14.73 -12.42
C ASP A 229 8.74 14.49 -13.38
N PRO A 230 8.98 14.21 -14.68
CA PRO A 230 7.93 14.20 -15.70
C PRO A 230 6.72 13.34 -15.36
N PHE A 231 6.89 12.32 -14.51
CA PHE A 231 5.79 11.52 -13.98
C PHE A 231 5.02 12.22 -12.87
N THR A 232 5.71 12.83 -11.90
CA THR A 232 5.09 13.59 -10.81
C THR A 232 4.24 14.73 -11.36
N ALA A 233 4.74 15.43 -12.40
CA ALA A 233 3.96 16.43 -13.12
C ALA A 233 2.65 15.87 -13.69
N LYS A 234 2.67 14.61 -14.17
CA LYS A 234 1.49 13.92 -14.71
C LYS A 234 0.47 13.51 -13.64
N LEU A 235 0.93 13.22 -12.42
CA LEU A 235 0.06 12.93 -11.27
C LEU A 235 -0.81 14.13 -10.88
N SER A 236 -0.25 15.34 -10.98
CA SER A 236 -0.91 16.59 -10.61
C SER A 236 -2.02 17.00 -11.57
N PHE A 237 -1.93 16.63 -12.85
CA PHE A 237 -2.88 17.04 -13.88
C PHE A 237 -4.24 16.33 -13.79
N GLU A 238 -4.30 15.15 -13.19
CA GLU A 238 -5.50 14.28 -13.19
C GLU A 238 -6.32 14.34 -11.89
N GLN A 239 -6.20 15.42 -11.11
CA GLN A 239 -6.87 15.56 -9.81
C GLN A 239 -8.33 16.02 -9.96
N GLY A 240 -9.30 15.25 -9.44
CA GLY A 240 -10.65 15.76 -9.12
C GLY A 240 -11.86 15.16 -9.85
N GLY A 241 -11.77 13.93 -10.38
CA GLY A 241 -12.91 13.23 -11.00
C GLY A 241 -13.74 12.37 -10.02
N SER A 242 -15.01 12.11 -10.35
CA SER A 242 -15.81 11.06 -9.69
C SER A 242 -15.35 9.64 -10.04
N GLU A 243 -14.65 9.51 -11.15
CA GLU A 243 -14.16 8.25 -11.71
C GLU A 243 -12.63 8.15 -11.60
N PHE A 244 -12.15 6.91 -11.57
CA PHE A 244 -10.73 6.61 -11.56
C PHE A 244 -10.14 6.80 -12.95
N VAL A 245 -9.13 7.66 -13.08
CA VAL A 245 -8.36 7.85 -14.31
C VAL A 245 -7.00 7.17 -14.13
N PRO A 246 -6.61 6.20 -14.98
CA PRO A 246 -5.30 5.56 -14.90
C PRO A 246 -4.18 6.50 -15.37
N VAL A 247 -3.03 6.47 -14.70
CA VAL A 247 -1.86 7.25 -15.10
C VAL A 247 -1.18 6.56 -16.28
N VAL A 248 -1.39 7.07 -17.50
CA VAL A 248 -0.77 6.51 -18.71
C VAL A 248 0.61 7.13 -18.93
N VAL A 249 1.62 6.35 -19.31
CA VAL A 249 3.02 6.80 -19.41
C VAL A 249 3.55 6.57 -20.82
N ASN A 250 4.19 7.60 -21.38
CA ASN A 250 4.79 7.55 -22.72
C ASN A 250 6.27 7.13 -22.66
N ARG A 251 6.86 6.87 -23.83
CA ARG A 251 8.28 6.47 -23.96
C ARG A 251 9.27 7.46 -23.33
N ALA A 252 8.96 8.75 -23.33
CA ALA A 252 9.83 9.78 -22.77
C ALA A 252 9.89 9.70 -21.24
N ILE A 253 8.75 9.55 -20.59
CA ILE A 253 8.68 9.41 -19.13
C ILE A 253 9.29 8.05 -18.71
N LEU A 254 9.08 6.97 -19.46
CA LEU A 254 9.73 5.67 -19.15
C LEU A 254 11.26 5.78 -19.11
N LYS A 255 11.86 6.54 -20.03
CA LYS A 255 13.31 6.79 -20.07
C LYS A 255 13.82 7.68 -18.92
N SER A 256 12.95 8.51 -18.32
CA SER A 256 13.34 9.36 -17.21
C SER A 256 13.24 8.66 -15.85
N MET A 257 12.56 7.51 -15.80
CA MET A 257 12.44 6.68 -14.60
C MET A 257 13.71 5.90 -14.33
N SER A 258 14.04 5.72 -13.05
CA SER A 258 15.10 4.81 -12.63
C SER A 258 14.54 3.39 -12.49
N ARG A 259 15.35 2.37 -12.76
CA ARG A 259 14.94 0.97 -12.57
C ARG A 259 14.67 0.64 -11.10
N ARG A 260 15.35 1.34 -10.17
CA ARG A 260 15.21 1.17 -8.72
C ARG A 260 13.83 1.58 -8.21
N ASP A 261 13.22 2.57 -8.84
CA ASP A 261 11.93 3.10 -8.42
C ASP A 261 10.75 2.36 -9.06
N VAL A 262 10.98 1.43 -10.00
CA VAL A 262 9.92 0.75 -10.73
C VAL A 262 9.81 -0.73 -10.36
N LEU A 263 8.64 -1.13 -9.87
CA LEU A 263 8.27 -2.50 -9.56
C LEU A 263 7.33 -3.04 -10.65
N ILE A 264 7.62 -4.25 -11.14
CA ILE A 264 6.92 -4.83 -12.29
C ILE A 264 6.39 -6.21 -11.91
N LYS A 265 5.06 -6.37 -11.89
CA LYS A 265 4.41 -7.67 -11.72
C LYS A 265 4.34 -8.37 -13.07
N ARG A 266 5.28 -9.29 -13.31
CA ARG A 266 5.40 -10.05 -14.56
C ARG A 266 4.46 -11.26 -14.53
N TRP A 267 3.16 -11.00 -14.64
CA TRP A 267 2.19 -12.08 -14.77
C TRP A 267 2.40 -12.87 -16.06
N SER A 268 2.13 -14.18 -16.03
CA SER A 268 2.13 -14.99 -17.23
C SER A 268 0.91 -14.64 -18.09
N LYS A 269 1.04 -14.85 -19.40
CA LYS A 269 -0.09 -14.74 -20.33
C LYS A 269 -1.23 -15.65 -19.85
N PRO A 270 -2.49 -15.20 -19.90
CA PRO A 270 -3.01 -14.04 -20.64
C PRO A 270 -3.11 -12.71 -19.88
N LEU A 271 -2.56 -12.60 -18.66
CA LEU A 271 -2.55 -11.34 -17.92
C LEU A 271 -1.47 -10.40 -18.45
N GLN A 272 -1.76 -9.10 -18.43
CA GLN A 272 -0.79 -8.05 -18.74
C GLN A 272 0.12 -7.78 -17.54
N TRP A 273 1.31 -7.25 -17.79
CA TRP A 273 2.19 -6.82 -16.71
C TRP A 273 1.64 -5.57 -16.05
N GLN A 274 1.87 -5.47 -14.74
CA GLN A 274 1.47 -4.29 -13.97
C GLN A 274 2.71 -3.54 -13.51
N TYR A 275 2.69 -2.23 -13.67
CA TYR A 275 3.82 -1.36 -13.39
C TYR A 275 3.48 -0.43 -12.24
N PHE A 276 4.40 -0.32 -11.29
CA PHE A 276 4.25 0.53 -10.12
C PHE A 276 5.50 1.37 -9.97
N ARG A 277 5.34 2.65 -9.70
CA ARG A 277 6.45 3.55 -9.38
C ARG A 277 6.43 3.92 -7.90
N SER A 278 7.58 3.79 -7.24
CA SER A 278 7.86 4.33 -5.92
C SER A 278 8.06 5.84 -5.99
N LEU A 279 7.37 6.56 -5.11
CA LEU A 279 7.52 8.02 -4.98
C LEU A 279 8.46 8.43 -3.84
N LEU A 280 8.84 7.49 -2.98
CA LEU A 280 9.81 7.70 -1.90
C LEU A 280 10.93 6.66 -2.03
N PRO A 281 12.05 6.99 -2.70
CA PRO A 281 13.16 6.06 -2.87
C PRO A 281 13.89 5.75 -1.54
N ASP A 282 13.82 6.66 -0.56
CA ASP A 282 14.47 6.49 0.75
C ASP A 282 13.83 5.37 1.59
N ASN A 283 12.58 5.02 1.30
CA ASN A 283 11.86 3.92 1.93
C ASN A 283 11.75 2.76 0.93
N PRO A 284 12.71 1.83 0.89
CA PRO A 284 12.72 0.79 -0.14
C PRO A 284 11.55 -0.18 0.02
N ILE A 285 11.01 -0.62 -1.12
CA ILE A 285 9.93 -1.60 -1.21
C ILE A 285 10.44 -2.84 -1.95
N THR A 286 10.26 -3.99 -1.33
CA THR A 286 10.59 -5.29 -1.92
C THR A 286 9.32 -5.99 -2.37
N MET A 287 9.35 -6.61 -3.55
CA MET A 287 8.28 -7.46 -4.05
C MET A 287 8.73 -8.92 -4.11
N CYS A 288 7.90 -9.83 -3.62
CA CYS A 288 8.17 -11.27 -3.73
C CYS A 288 8.09 -11.73 -5.19
N SER A 289 9.12 -12.45 -5.67
CA SER A 289 9.22 -12.95 -7.04
C SER A 289 8.15 -13.97 -7.43
N PHE A 290 7.48 -14.59 -6.45
CA PHE A 290 6.48 -15.65 -6.70
C PHE A 290 5.04 -15.17 -6.55
N CYS A 291 4.73 -14.44 -5.47
CA CYS A 291 3.36 -14.01 -5.20
C CYS A 291 3.08 -12.55 -5.57
N PHE A 292 4.09 -11.82 -6.02
CA PHE A 292 4.01 -10.40 -6.40
C PHE A 292 3.39 -9.48 -5.33
N GLN A 293 3.41 -9.91 -4.08
CA GLN A 293 3.05 -9.07 -2.95
C GLN A 293 4.22 -8.16 -2.59
N MET A 294 3.88 -6.95 -2.18
CA MET A 294 4.82 -5.86 -1.90
C MET A 294 4.91 -5.65 -0.39
N PHE A 295 6.10 -5.27 0.07
CA PHE A 295 6.45 -5.11 1.47
C PHE A 295 7.42 -3.95 1.61
N HIS A 296 7.45 -3.31 2.76
CA HIS A 296 8.65 -2.55 3.14
C HIS A 296 9.84 -3.52 3.18
N SER A 297 10.99 -3.11 2.63
CA SER A 297 12.15 -4.01 2.51
C SER A 297 12.63 -4.48 3.88
N GLU A 298 12.64 -3.60 4.88
CA GLU A 298 13.03 -3.92 6.27
C GLU A 298 12.14 -5.03 6.88
N ASP A 299 10.82 -4.88 6.76
CA ASP A 299 9.86 -5.87 7.26
C ASP A 299 10.01 -7.21 6.54
N TYR A 300 10.19 -7.17 5.22
CA TYR A 300 10.35 -8.38 4.42
C TYR A 300 11.60 -9.15 4.83
N GLU A 301 12.75 -8.48 4.90
CA GLU A 301 14.02 -9.08 5.30
C GLU A 301 13.94 -9.66 6.71
N LEU A 302 13.37 -8.93 7.66
CA LEU A 302 13.20 -9.41 9.03
C LEU A 302 12.35 -10.69 9.09
N LEU A 303 11.17 -10.69 8.45
CA LEU A 303 10.26 -11.84 8.46
C LEU A 303 10.85 -13.05 7.73
N VAL A 304 11.58 -12.78 6.65
CA VAL A 304 12.35 -13.78 5.92
C VAL A 304 13.42 -14.42 6.82
N LEU A 305 14.21 -13.63 7.54
CA LEU A 305 15.24 -14.15 8.46
C LEU A 305 14.64 -14.97 9.60
N GLN A 306 13.44 -14.61 10.07
CA GLN A 306 12.75 -15.32 11.16
C GLN A 306 12.14 -16.66 10.70
N HIS A 307 11.65 -16.74 9.47
CA HIS A 307 10.83 -17.87 9.02
C HIS A 307 11.40 -18.65 7.83
N ASN A 308 12.49 -18.17 7.21
CA ASN A 308 13.12 -18.69 6.00
C ASN A 308 12.14 -18.87 4.82
N CYS A 309 11.07 -18.08 4.78
CA CYS A 309 10.05 -18.13 3.75
C CYS A 309 9.38 -16.77 3.57
N CYS A 310 8.70 -16.58 2.43
CA CYS A 310 7.90 -15.37 2.21
C CYS A 310 6.74 -15.30 3.23
N PRO A 311 6.53 -14.18 3.93
CA PRO A 311 5.48 -14.07 4.96
C PRO A 311 4.05 -14.20 4.41
N TYR A 312 3.87 -13.97 3.11
CA TYR A 312 2.57 -14.09 2.45
C TYR A 312 2.34 -15.48 1.84
N CYS A 313 3.17 -15.88 0.86
CA CYS A 313 2.97 -17.16 0.16
C CYS A 313 3.62 -18.37 0.85
N ARG A 314 4.42 -18.15 1.90
CA ARG A 314 5.11 -19.19 2.69
C ARG A 314 6.07 -20.09 1.90
N ARG A 315 6.40 -19.70 0.67
CA ARG A 315 7.41 -20.39 -0.14
C ARG A 315 8.81 -20.08 0.41
N LYS A 316 9.65 -21.10 0.53
CA LYS A 316 11.04 -20.96 0.97
C LYS A 316 11.86 -20.22 -0.05
N ILE A 317 12.89 -19.50 0.41
CA ILE A 317 13.73 -18.68 -0.48
C ILE A 317 14.77 -19.54 -1.20
N ASP A 318 15.25 -20.60 -0.56
CA ASP A 318 16.22 -21.55 -1.13
C ASP A 318 15.61 -22.45 -2.21
N GLU A 319 14.28 -22.45 -2.38
CA GLU A 319 13.62 -23.07 -3.53
C GLU A 319 13.67 -22.10 -4.71
N SER A 320 14.89 -21.85 -5.22
CA SER A 320 15.06 -21.32 -6.57
C SER A 320 14.36 -22.25 -7.55
N SER A 321 13.49 -21.64 -8.35
CA SER A 321 12.64 -22.19 -9.42
C SER A 321 13.20 -23.41 -10.15
#